data_AF-A0A139CNT9-F1
#
_entry.id   AF-A0A139CNT9-F1
#
_cell.length_a   1.000
_cell.length_b   1.000
_cell.length_c   1.000
_cell.angle_alpha   90.00
_cell.angle_beta   90.00
_cell.angle_gamma   90.00
#
_symmetry.space_group_name_H-M   'P 1'
#
loop_
_entity.id
_entity.type
_entity.pdbx_description
1 polymer ?
#
loop_
_entity_poly.entity_id
_entity_poly.type
_entity_poly.pdbx_seq_one_letter_code
_entity_poly.pdbx_strand_id
1 'polypeptide(L)' 'KVRMAAILTDAPLDTEEKTDLPFINDACSECMKCIEVCPVDALTSEGVIHREKCAEYMFNVLGGLRCGLCIKVCPLNNF' A
#
# COMPACT_ATOMS: atom_id res chain seq x y z
N LYS A 1 -0.09 -9.39 4.92
CA LYS A 1 -1.08 -9.03 3.86
C LYS A 1 -2.48 -8.95 4.45
N VAL A 2 -3.11 -7.78 4.43
CA VAL A 2 -4.50 -7.60 4.89
C VAL A 2 -5.30 -6.79 3.88
N ARG A 3 -6.62 -7.00 3.81
CA ARG A 3 -7.56 -6.09 3.17
C ARG A 3 -8.39 -5.47 4.28
N MET A 4 -8.28 -4.16 4.44
CA MET A 4 -9.04 -3.44 5.47
C MET A 4 -10.48 -3.27 5.00
N ALA A 5 -11.41 -3.36 5.95
CA ALA A 5 -12.81 -2.99 5.78
C ALA A 5 -13.15 -1.98 6.88
N ALA A 6 -14.06 -1.06 6.58
CA ALA A 6 -14.53 -0.06 7.53
C ALA A 6 -16.06 -0.16 7.64
N ILE A 7 -16.58 0.01 8.85
CA ILE A 7 -18.00 0.08 9.16
C ILE A 7 -18.25 1.44 9.80
N LEU A 8 -19.16 2.22 9.22
CA LEU A 8 -19.65 3.44 9.84
C LEU A 8 -20.79 3.07 10.79
N THR A 9 -20.70 3.48 12.05
CA THR A 9 -21.70 3.21 13.07
C THR A 9 -21.81 4.38 14.04
N ASP A 10 -22.99 4.54 14.62
CA ASP A 10 -23.31 5.45 15.72
C ASP A 10 -23.22 4.76 17.10
N ALA A 11 -22.91 3.46 17.14
CA ALA A 11 -22.72 2.73 18.38
C ALA A 11 -21.58 3.37 19.21
N PRO A 12 -21.74 3.51 20.54
CA PRO A 12 -20.67 4.04 21.38
C PRO A 12 -19.47 3.08 21.35
N LEU A 13 -18.29 3.61 21.04
CA LEU A 13 -17.01 2.89 21.03
C LEU A 13 -16.07 3.53 22.04
N ASP A 14 -15.41 2.72 22.86
CA ASP A 14 -14.34 3.20 23.73
C ASP A 14 -13.13 3.59 22.88
N THR A 15 -12.74 4.86 22.92
CA THR A 15 -11.54 5.33 22.23
C THR A 15 -10.36 5.20 23.17
N GLU A 16 -9.61 4.10 23.08
CA GLU A 16 -8.24 4.11 23.60
C GLU A 16 -7.36 4.86 22.59
N GLU A 17 -6.81 6.02 22.97
CA GLU A 17 -5.71 6.65 22.25
C GLU A 17 -4.48 5.75 22.36
N LYS A 18 -4.37 4.77 21.46
CA LYS A 18 -3.12 4.04 21.26
C LYS A 18 -2.86 3.95 19.78
N THR A 19 -1.90 4.76 19.32
CA THR A 19 -0.99 4.31 18.27
C THR A 19 0.24 5.21 18.19
N ASP A 20 1.15 5.05 19.16
CA ASP A 20 2.55 5.44 18.98
C ASP A 20 3.28 4.32 18.23
N LEU A 21 2.92 4.12 16.97
CA LEU A 21 3.74 3.35 16.05
C LEU A 21 3.98 4.25 14.83
N PRO A 22 5.22 4.38 14.36
CA PRO A 22 5.46 5.11 13.14
C PRO A 22 4.66 4.42 12.01
N PHE A 23 3.88 5.22 11.28
CA PHE A 23 3.02 4.74 10.19
C PHE A 23 3.84 4.03 9.08
N ILE A 24 5.15 4.30 9.03
CA ILE A 24 6.12 3.70 8.11
C ILE A 24 7.26 3.09 8.94
N ASN A 25 7.65 1.87 8.61
CA ASN A 25 8.82 1.21 9.18
C ASN A 25 10.10 1.87 8.64
N ASP A 26 11.10 2.12 9.50
CA ASP A 26 12.38 2.74 9.12
C ASP A 26 13.09 2.01 7.98
N ALA A 27 12.92 0.69 7.87
CA ALA A 27 13.48 -0.13 6.80
C ALA A 27 12.97 0.24 5.39
N CYS A 28 11.87 0.98 5.28
CA CYS A 28 11.37 1.45 3.98
C CYS A 28 12.28 2.49 3.33
N SER A 29 13.03 3.28 4.11
CA SER A 29 13.83 4.41 3.63
C SER A 29 14.91 4.03 2.61
N GLU A 30 15.45 2.81 2.68
CA GLU A 30 16.55 2.33 1.82
C GLU A 30 16.17 1.14 0.94
N CYS A 31 14.97 0.55 1.11
CA CYS A 31 14.62 -0.76 0.52
C CYS A 31 14.33 -0.70 -0.98
N MET A 32 13.55 0.28 -1.44
CA MET A 32 13.19 0.56 -2.85
C MET A 32 12.53 -0.57 -3.68
N LYS A 33 12.42 -1.81 -3.19
CA LYS A 33 11.90 -2.96 -3.97
C LYS A 33 10.51 -2.77 -4.57
N CYS A 34 9.62 -2.06 -3.87
CA CYS A 34 8.27 -1.80 -4.38
C CYS A 34 8.29 -0.87 -5.61
N ILE A 35 9.25 0.05 -5.67
CA ILE A 35 9.48 0.96 -6.80
C ILE A 35 10.06 0.18 -7.96
N GLU A 36 11.12 -0.60 -7.72
CA GLU A 36 11.82 -1.40 -8.75
C GLU A 36 10.91 -2.41 -9.47
N VAL A 37 9.95 -3.00 -8.75
CA VAL A 37 9.04 -4.01 -9.33
C VAL A 37 7.82 -3.41 -10.03
N CYS A 38 7.58 -2.10 -9.91
CA CYS A 38 6.37 -1.48 -10.43
C CYS A 38 6.40 -1.42 -11.96
N PRO A 39 5.51 -2.09 -12.70
CA PRO A 39 5.59 -2.18 -14.16
C PRO A 39 5.28 -0.87 -14.89
N VAL A 40 4.83 0.17 -14.19
CA VAL A 40 4.40 1.46 -14.74
C VAL A 40 4.96 2.66 -13.98
N ASP A 41 5.99 2.45 -13.16
CA ASP A 41 6.67 3.52 -12.42
C ASP A 41 5.69 4.43 -11.66
N ALA A 42 4.75 3.80 -10.95
CA ALA A 42 3.70 4.50 -10.20
C ALA A 42 4.15 4.94 -8.79
N LEU A 43 5.32 4.50 -8.33
CA LEU A 43 5.85 4.76 -6.99
C LEU A 43 7.14 5.56 -7.10
N THR A 44 7.33 6.58 -6.26
CA THR A 44 8.55 7.39 -6.25
C THR A 44 9.34 7.25 -4.94
N SER A 45 10.62 7.62 -4.95
CA SER A 45 11.51 7.64 -3.77
C SER A 45 10.99 8.54 -2.65
N GLU A 46 10.23 9.57 -2.99
CA GLU A 46 9.67 10.54 -2.04
C GLU A 46 8.36 10.05 -1.41
N GLY A 47 7.95 8.81 -1.69
CA GLY A 47 6.73 8.21 -1.15
C GLY A 47 5.44 8.62 -1.88
N VAL A 48 5.55 9.18 -3.08
CA VAL A 48 4.38 9.54 -3.91
C VAL A 48 3.87 8.34 -4.68
N ILE A 49 2.54 8.20 -4.76
CA ILE A 49 1.87 7.19 -5.57
C ILE A 49 1.08 7.86 -6.70
N HIS A 50 1.53 7.69 -7.94
CA HIS A 50 0.80 8.04 -9.16
C HIS A 50 -0.35 7.05 -9.40
N ARG A 51 -1.47 7.31 -8.72
CA ARG A 51 -2.64 6.42 -8.69
C ARG A 51 -3.24 6.21 -10.08
N GLU A 52 -3.16 7.22 -10.94
CA GLU A 52 -3.60 7.21 -12.32
C GLU A 52 -2.90 6.13 -13.15
N LYS A 53 -1.55 6.06 -13.09
CA LYS A 53 -0.77 5.04 -13.80
C LYS A 53 -1.08 3.63 -13.31
N CYS A 54 -1.18 3.47 -11.98
CA CYS A 54 -1.53 2.20 -11.36
C CYS A 54 -2.94 1.74 -11.76
N ALA A 55 -3.91 2.65 -11.77
CA ALA A 55 -5.28 2.37 -12.19
C ALA A 55 -5.36 2.01 -13.68
N GLU A 56 -4.71 2.78 -14.54
CA GLU A 56 -4.65 2.52 -15.98
C GLU A 56 -4.10 1.12 -16.27
N TYR A 57 -3.01 0.74 -15.61
CA TYR A 57 -2.46 -0.61 -15.72
C TYR A 57 -3.45 -1.70 -15.27
N MET A 58 -4.11 -1.50 -14.13
CA MET A 58 -5.09 -2.48 -13.63
C MET A 58 -6.30 -2.65 -14.56
N PHE A 59 -6.86 -1.56 -15.06
CA PHE A 59 -8.11 -1.63 -15.83
C PHE A 59 -7.87 -1.93 -17.31
N ASN A 60 -6.84 -1.35 -17.93
CA ASN A 60 -6.65 -1.42 -19.37
C ASN A 60 -5.65 -2.50 -19.80
N VAL A 61 -4.68 -2.87 -18.95
CA VAL A 61 -3.69 -3.90 -19.28
C VAL A 61 -4.02 -5.24 -18.62
N LEU A 62 -4.45 -5.22 -17.34
CA LEU A 62 -4.79 -6.45 -16.60
C LEU A 62 -6.27 -6.84 -16.70
N GLY A 63 -7.08 -6.15 -17.51
CA GLY A 63 -8.50 -6.47 -17.70
C GLY A 63 -9.34 -6.34 -16.43
N GLY A 64 -9.02 -5.38 -15.56
CA GLY A 64 -9.71 -5.14 -14.29
C GLY A 64 -9.20 -5.97 -13.11
N LEU A 65 -8.21 -6.84 -13.33
CA LEU A 65 -7.56 -7.58 -12.24
C LEU A 65 -6.61 -6.67 -11.44
N ARG A 66 -6.51 -6.96 -10.14
CA ARG A 66 -5.60 -6.22 -9.23
C ARG A 66 -4.16 -6.70 -9.43
N CYS A 67 -3.22 -5.75 -9.51
CA CYS A 67 -1.78 -6.03 -9.67
C CYS A 67 -1.13 -6.56 -8.38
N GLY A 68 -0.87 -5.68 -7.40
CA GLY A 68 -0.34 -6.07 -6.08
C GLY A 68 1.14 -6.48 -6.03
N LEU A 69 1.94 -6.25 -7.08
CA LEU A 69 3.38 -6.58 -7.09
C LEU A 69 4.16 -5.89 -5.96
N CYS A 70 3.86 -4.62 -5.67
CA CYS A 70 4.47 -3.87 -4.57
C CYS A 70 4.27 -4.54 -3.20
N ILE A 71 3.08 -5.10 -2.96
CA ILE A 71 2.77 -5.85 -1.73
C ILE A 71 3.42 -7.24 -1.76
N LYS A 72 3.53 -7.86 -2.94
CA LYS A 72 4.14 -9.19 -3.10
C LYS A 72 5.64 -9.16 -2.79
N VAL A 73 6.36 -8.15 -3.27
CA VAL A 73 7.83 -8.04 -3.14
C VAL A 73 8.28 -7.49 -1.78
N CYS A 74 7.40 -6.83 -1.04
CA CYS A 74 7.75 -6.17 0.21
C CYS A 74 8.39 -7.16 1.21
N PRO A 75 9.63 -6.92 1.70
CA PRO A 75 10.28 -7.81 2.67
C PRO A 75 9.57 -7.86 4.04
N LEU A 76 8.89 -6.78 4.42
CA LEU A 76 8.12 -6.70 5.66
C LEU A 76 6.84 -7.56 5.61
N ASN A 77 6.55 -8.17 4.47
CA ASN A 77 5.40 -9.02 4.25
C ASN A 77 5.55 -10.45 4.82
N ASN A 78 6.72 -10.78 5.37
CA ASN A 78 7.05 -12.09 5.96
C ASN A 78 6.97 -12.08 7.51
N PHE A 79 6.59 -10.96 8.11
CA PHE A 79 6.35 -10.82 9.55
C PHE A 79 4.85 -10.74 9.85
#